data_AF-A0A9D5YJW8-F1
#
_entry.id   AF-A0A9D5YJW8-F1
#
_cell.length_a   1.000
_cell.length_b   1.000
_cell.length_c   1.000
_cell.angle_alpha   90.00
_cell.angle_beta   90.00
_cell.angle_gamma   90.00
#
_symmetry.space_group_name_H-M   'P 1'
#
loop_
_entity.id
_entity.type
_entity.pdbx_description
1 polymer ?
#
loop_
_entity_poly.entity_id
_entity_poly.type
_entity_poly.pdbx_seq_one_letter_code
_entity_poly.pdbx_strand_id
1 'polypeptide(L)'
;MSNNVRPDSMQRITTRELADAFIAEQVAAVRAQVGDKKVLLALSGGVDSSVVAALLIKAIGKQLVCVHVNHGLMRKGESEDVIKVFGQELDANLVYVDATDRFLDLLAGVSDPEKKRKIIGGEFIKVFDEEAAKLEGIDFLAQGTIYPDILESIKAAESGKPVKSHHNVGGLPDEMAMELVEPVKLLYKDEVRVVGEALGLPHAMVYRQPFPGPGLGVRCLGAITRDRLHALREADAILREEFDKCGLAESVWQYFISVPDMKSVGVRNEKRYEGWPAIIRAVNTKDAMTATIEEIPYAVLHRITQRITAEVEGINRVLYDLTPKPTGTIEWE
;
A
#
# COMPACT_ATOMS: atom_id res chain seq x y z
N MET A 1 26.83 15.70 -3.19
CA MET A 1 26.39 16.15 -1.85
C MET A 1 24.87 16.16 -1.87
N SER A 2 24.28 15.45 -0.92
CA SER A 2 22.87 15.04 -0.88
C SER A 2 21.90 16.24 -0.85
N ASN A 3 21.24 16.53 -1.97
CA ASN A 3 20.07 17.41 -1.99
C ASN A 3 18.81 16.68 -1.45
N ASN A 4 18.94 16.07 -0.27
CA ASN A 4 17.82 15.49 0.48
C ASN A 4 17.15 16.54 1.37
N VAL A 5 17.24 17.80 0.96
CA VAL A 5 16.67 18.96 1.63
C VAL A 5 15.73 19.61 0.62
N ARG A 6 14.47 19.77 1.01
CA ARG A 6 13.52 20.52 0.20
C ARG A 6 13.90 22.01 0.23
N PRO A 7 14.12 22.67 -0.91
CA PRO A 7 14.44 24.10 -0.94
C PRO A 7 13.30 24.94 -0.37
N ASP A 8 13.63 25.98 0.41
CA ASP A 8 12.63 26.93 0.93
C ASP A 8 11.86 27.66 -0.18
N SER A 9 12.47 27.79 -1.36
CA SER A 9 11.84 28.36 -2.56
C SER A 9 10.87 27.41 -3.27
N MET A 10 10.84 26.12 -2.92
CA MET A 10 9.97 25.14 -3.57
C MET A 10 8.53 25.29 -3.06
N GLN A 11 7.71 25.98 -3.84
CA GLN A 11 6.29 26.18 -3.57
C GLN A 11 5.54 24.86 -3.34
N ARG A 12 4.52 24.89 -2.49
CA ARG A 12 3.61 23.76 -2.28
C ARG A 12 2.76 23.52 -3.53
N ILE A 13 2.68 22.28 -4.00
CA ILE A 13 1.86 21.89 -5.16
C ILE A 13 0.42 21.64 -4.69
N THR A 14 -0.40 22.67 -4.75
CA THR A 14 -1.80 22.62 -4.28
C THR A 14 -2.83 22.78 -5.39
N THR A 15 -2.39 23.06 -6.63
CA THR A 15 -3.28 23.22 -7.79
C THR A 15 -2.79 22.40 -8.97
N ARG A 16 -3.69 22.18 -9.92
CA ARG A 16 -3.39 21.46 -11.17
C ARG A 16 -2.29 22.14 -11.97
N GLU A 17 -2.29 23.47 -12.05
CA GLU A 17 -1.31 24.25 -12.80
C GLU A 17 0.10 24.10 -12.22
N LEU A 18 0.22 24.11 -10.88
CA LEU A 18 1.49 23.87 -10.20
C LEU A 18 1.97 22.43 -10.41
N ALA A 19 1.06 21.46 -10.42
CA ALA A 19 1.38 20.07 -10.68
C ALA A 19 1.86 19.86 -12.13
N ASP A 20 1.19 20.46 -13.12
CA ASP A 20 1.59 20.36 -14.52
C ASP A 20 2.99 20.99 -14.76
N ALA A 21 3.29 22.11 -14.09
CA ALA A 21 4.62 22.73 -14.13
C ALA A 21 5.70 21.82 -13.54
N PHE A 22 5.44 21.24 -12.36
CA PHE A 22 6.34 20.28 -11.72
C PHE A 22 6.55 19.03 -12.59
N ILE A 23 5.48 18.49 -13.18
CA ILE A 23 5.56 17.32 -14.07
C ILE A 23 6.44 17.64 -15.29
N ALA A 24 6.30 18.82 -15.89
CA ALA A 24 7.13 19.21 -17.04
C ALA A 24 8.62 19.28 -16.66
N GLU A 25 8.94 19.85 -15.50
CA GLU A 25 10.30 19.90 -14.96
C GLU A 25 10.86 18.49 -14.72
N GLN A 26 10.10 17.63 -14.02
CA GLN A 26 10.55 16.27 -13.72
C GLN A 26 10.68 15.40 -14.97
N VAL A 27 9.81 15.57 -15.97
CA VAL A 27 9.95 14.88 -17.26
C VAL A 27 11.28 15.25 -17.93
N ALA A 28 11.64 16.53 -17.94
CA ALA A 28 12.91 16.97 -18.51
C ALA A 28 14.11 16.44 -17.71
N ALA A 29 14.04 16.49 -16.37
CA ALA A 29 15.08 16.00 -15.48
C ALA A 29 15.30 14.48 -15.63
N VAL A 30 14.23 13.69 -15.66
CA VAL A 30 14.28 12.23 -15.85
C VAL A 30 14.89 11.89 -17.20
N ARG A 31 14.46 12.56 -18.29
CA ARG A 31 15.04 12.32 -19.63
C ARG A 31 16.53 12.62 -19.67
N ALA A 32 16.96 13.71 -19.03
CA ALA A 32 18.38 14.08 -18.96
C ALA A 32 19.20 13.09 -18.12
N GLN A 33 18.63 12.57 -17.03
CA GLN A 33 19.29 11.58 -16.18
C GLN A 33 19.38 10.20 -16.86
N VAL A 34 18.27 9.73 -17.42
CA VAL A 34 18.13 8.34 -17.89
C VAL A 34 18.68 8.17 -19.32
N GLY A 35 18.55 9.18 -20.18
CA GLY A 35 18.89 9.06 -21.59
C GLY A 35 18.11 7.91 -22.26
N ASP A 36 18.83 7.01 -22.94
CA ASP A 36 18.27 5.87 -23.66
C ASP A 36 18.24 4.55 -22.83
N LYS A 37 18.62 4.62 -21.55
CA LYS A 37 18.72 3.46 -20.66
C LYS A 37 17.35 3.05 -20.11
N LYS A 38 17.25 1.83 -19.57
CA LYS A 38 16.01 1.34 -18.95
C LYS A 38 15.96 1.63 -17.46
N VAL A 39 14.74 1.80 -16.97
CA VAL A 39 14.44 2.05 -15.56
C VAL A 39 13.53 0.95 -15.05
N LEU A 40 13.88 0.35 -13.92
CA LEU A 40 13.07 -0.64 -13.22
C LEU A 40 12.28 0.02 -12.09
N LEU A 41 11.03 -0.38 -11.88
CA LEU A 41 10.19 0.10 -10.78
C LEU A 41 9.40 -1.05 -10.14
N ALA A 42 9.49 -1.18 -8.81
CA ALA A 42 8.54 -1.99 -8.04
C ALA A 42 7.20 -1.26 -7.92
N LEU A 43 6.17 -1.77 -8.58
CA LEU A 43 4.84 -1.19 -8.57
C LEU A 43 3.98 -1.86 -7.49
N SER A 44 3.93 -1.26 -6.31
CA SER A 44 3.17 -1.80 -5.17
C SER A 44 1.66 -1.58 -5.24
N GLY A 45 1.20 -0.68 -6.12
CA GLY A 45 -0.20 -0.19 -6.15
C GLY A 45 -0.50 0.90 -5.11
N GLY A 46 0.47 1.25 -4.26
CA GLY A 46 0.41 2.45 -3.42
C GLY A 46 0.49 3.73 -4.26
N VAL A 47 -0.05 4.83 -3.74
CA VAL A 47 -0.10 6.09 -4.50
C VAL A 47 1.28 6.59 -4.95
N ASP A 48 2.33 6.46 -4.14
CA ASP A 48 3.64 7.02 -4.48
C ASP A 48 4.29 6.26 -5.66
N SER A 49 4.26 4.92 -5.62
CA SER A 49 4.78 4.08 -6.72
C SER A 49 3.95 4.25 -7.98
N SER A 50 2.63 4.38 -7.86
CA SER A 50 1.73 4.67 -8.98
C SER A 50 1.99 6.02 -9.64
N VAL A 51 2.24 7.08 -8.86
CA VAL A 51 2.56 8.42 -9.37
C VAL A 51 3.91 8.43 -10.06
N VAL A 52 4.92 7.79 -9.47
CA VAL A 52 6.23 7.63 -10.11
C VAL A 52 6.10 6.85 -11.42
N ALA A 53 5.36 5.74 -11.43
CA ALA A 53 5.11 4.97 -12.66
C ALA A 53 4.49 5.86 -13.76
N ALA A 54 3.41 6.58 -13.45
CA ALA A 54 2.74 7.45 -14.42
C ALA A 54 3.66 8.58 -14.94
N LEU A 55 4.45 9.18 -14.05
CA LEU A 55 5.41 10.22 -14.41
C LEU A 55 6.52 9.67 -15.32
N LEU A 56 7.06 8.49 -15.01
CA LEU A 56 8.11 7.86 -15.81
C LEU A 56 7.57 7.36 -17.15
N ILE A 57 6.34 6.83 -17.22
CA ILE A 57 5.70 6.49 -18.51
C ILE A 57 5.60 7.74 -19.38
N LYS A 58 5.18 8.88 -18.81
CA LYS A 58 5.12 10.16 -19.53
C LYS A 58 6.50 10.65 -19.99
N ALA A 59 7.54 10.40 -19.18
CA ALA A 59 8.90 10.85 -19.47
C ALA A 59 9.60 9.97 -20.53
N ILE A 60 9.62 8.65 -20.31
CA ILE A 60 10.50 7.69 -21.00
C ILE A 60 9.74 6.50 -21.60
N GLY A 61 8.41 6.46 -21.49
CA GLY A 61 7.55 5.46 -22.13
C GLY A 61 7.99 4.03 -21.82
N LYS A 62 8.28 3.26 -22.87
CA LYS A 62 8.63 1.83 -22.80
C LYS A 62 10.03 1.53 -22.22
N GLN A 63 10.84 2.56 -21.94
CA GLN A 63 12.09 2.38 -21.19
C GLN A 63 11.83 2.02 -19.72
N LEU A 64 10.66 2.38 -19.18
CA LEU A 64 10.23 1.97 -17.86
C LEU A 64 9.73 0.52 -17.90
N VAL A 65 10.27 -0.32 -17.02
CA VAL A 65 9.75 -1.66 -16.71
C VAL A 65 9.20 -1.66 -15.29
N CYS A 66 7.90 -1.92 -15.15
CA CYS A 66 7.23 -2.06 -13.87
C CYS A 66 7.15 -3.54 -13.50
N VAL A 67 7.48 -3.90 -12.26
CA VAL A 67 7.24 -5.24 -11.70
C VAL A 67 6.18 -5.11 -10.61
N HIS A 68 5.03 -5.76 -10.80
CA HIS A 68 3.98 -5.88 -9.78
C HIS A 68 3.96 -7.31 -9.24
N VAL A 69 4.31 -7.46 -7.96
CA VAL A 69 4.28 -8.75 -7.26
C VAL A 69 3.00 -8.84 -6.44
N ASN A 70 2.09 -9.74 -6.84
CA ASN A 70 0.99 -10.16 -6.00
C ASN A 70 1.48 -11.22 -5.01
N HIS A 71 1.74 -10.78 -3.77
CA HIS A 71 2.16 -11.64 -2.67
C HIS A 71 0.98 -12.28 -1.92
N GLY A 72 -0.23 -12.27 -2.48
CA GLY A 72 -1.40 -12.93 -1.91
C GLY A 72 -2.02 -12.27 -0.68
N LEU A 73 -1.47 -11.15 -0.19
CA LEU A 73 -1.95 -10.40 0.99
C LEU A 73 -2.53 -9.02 0.61
N MET A 74 -2.88 -8.82 -0.66
CA MET A 74 -3.51 -7.60 -1.16
C MET A 74 -5.03 -7.59 -0.87
N ARG A 75 -5.65 -6.41 -0.94
CA ARG A 75 -7.12 -6.29 -0.88
C ARG A 75 -7.76 -6.93 -2.12
N LYS A 76 -9.05 -7.24 -2.02
CA LYS A 76 -9.85 -7.74 -3.14
C LYS A 76 -9.80 -6.77 -4.33
N GLY A 77 -9.45 -7.28 -5.51
CA GLY A 77 -9.42 -6.52 -6.77
C GLY A 77 -8.19 -5.62 -6.96
N GLU A 78 -7.31 -5.54 -5.97
CA GLU A 78 -6.24 -4.53 -5.98
C GLU A 78 -5.17 -4.79 -7.05
N SER A 79 -4.76 -6.05 -7.23
CA SER A 79 -3.80 -6.41 -8.27
C SER A 79 -4.41 -6.31 -9.66
N GLU A 80 -5.68 -6.67 -9.81
CA GLU A 80 -6.44 -6.54 -11.06
C GLU A 80 -6.57 -5.07 -11.48
N ASP A 81 -6.86 -4.17 -10.54
CA ASP A 81 -6.91 -2.73 -10.78
C ASP A 81 -5.55 -2.17 -11.23
N VAL A 82 -4.45 -2.63 -10.61
CA VAL A 82 -3.08 -2.24 -11.02
C VAL A 82 -2.78 -2.70 -12.45
N ILE A 83 -3.09 -3.97 -12.78
CA ILE A 83 -2.90 -4.52 -14.13
C ILE A 83 -3.72 -3.74 -15.15
N LYS A 84 -4.97 -3.42 -14.83
CA LYS A 84 -5.86 -2.66 -15.71
C LYS A 84 -5.30 -1.27 -15.99
N VAL A 85 -5.04 -0.48 -14.94
CA VAL A 85 -4.60 0.91 -15.09
C VAL A 85 -3.23 0.99 -15.77
N PHE A 86 -2.24 0.23 -15.28
CA PHE A 86 -0.89 0.37 -15.80
C PHE A 86 -0.65 -0.45 -17.08
N GLY A 87 -1.19 -1.66 -17.17
CA GLY A 87 -1.00 -2.50 -18.35
C GLY A 87 -1.90 -2.13 -19.52
N GLN A 88 -3.18 -1.84 -19.29
CA GLN A 88 -4.17 -1.65 -20.36
C GLN A 88 -4.41 -0.17 -20.69
N GLU A 89 -4.47 0.71 -19.69
CA GLU A 89 -4.82 2.13 -19.90
C GLU A 89 -3.60 3.01 -20.13
N LEU A 90 -2.50 2.79 -19.40
CA LEU A 90 -1.25 3.56 -19.51
C LEU A 90 -0.17 2.88 -20.38
N ASP A 91 -0.45 1.68 -20.92
CA ASP A 91 0.46 0.93 -21.79
C ASP A 91 1.88 0.79 -21.20
N ALA A 92 1.99 0.56 -19.90
CA ALA A 92 3.26 0.31 -19.23
C ALA A 92 3.86 -1.04 -19.68
N ASN A 93 5.19 -1.15 -19.71
CA ASN A 93 5.83 -2.46 -19.76
C ASN A 93 5.74 -3.10 -18.36
N LEU A 94 4.67 -3.85 -18.12
CA LEU A 94 4.32 -4.41 -16.82
C LEU A 94 4.60 -5.92 -16.76
N VAL A 95 5.49 -6.32 -15.86
CA VAL A 95 5.70 -7.70 -15.44
C VAL A 95 4.82 -7.97 -14.23
N TYR A 96 3.83 -8.84 -14.38
CA TYR A 96 3.00 -9.32 -13.28
C TYR A 96 3.51 -10.67 -12.77
N VAL A 97 3.71 -10.77 -11.45
CA VAL A 97 4.07 -12.02 -10.79
C VAL A 97 3.03 -12.35 -9.75
N ASP A 98 2.36 -13.49 -9.93
CA ASP A 98 1.56 -14.09 -8.87
C ASP A 98 2.45 -15.00 -8.01
N ALA A 99 2.81 -14.51 -6.83
CA ALA A 99 3.58 -15.24 -5.82
C ALA A 99 2.70 -15.67 -4.64
N THR A 100 1.38 -15.68 -4.78
CA THR A 100 0.44 -15.94 -3.68
C THR A 100 0.78 -17.22 -2.92
N ASP A 101 0.94 -18.36 -3.62
CA ASP A 101 1.23 -19.64 -2.95
C ASP A 101 2.58 -19.63 -2.23
N ARG A 102 3.61 -19.07 -2.88
CA ARG A 102 4.96 -18.95 -2.31
C ARG A 102 4.95 -18.21 -0.98
N PHE A 103 4.25 -17.07 -0.89
CA PHE A 103 4.16 -16.30 0.34
C PHE A 103 3.32 -16.99 1.41
N LEU A 104 2.16 -17.55 1.04
CA LEU A 104 1.28 -18.21 2.00
C LEU A 104 1.89 -19.48 2.58
N ASP A 105 2.68 -20.22 1.79
CA ASP A 105 3.39 -21.41 2.25
C ASP A 105 4.52 -21.04 3.23
N LEU A 106 5.25 -19.94 2.99
CA LEU A 106 6.27 -19.44 3.93
C LEU A 106 5.68 -18.90 5.23
N LEU A 107 4.44 -18.41 5.20
CA LEU A 107 3.73 -17.88 6.37
C LEU A 107 2.96 -18.96 7.14
N ALA A 108 2.95 -20.20 6.65
CA ALA A 108 2.24 -21.30 7.30
C ALA A 108 2.71 -21.50 8.74
N GLY A 109 1.77 -21.41 9.69
CA GLY A 109 2.03 -21.56 11.12
C GLY A 109 2.76 -20.38 11.79
N VAL A 110 3.06 -19.30 11.07
CA VAL A 110 3.76 -18.13 11.63
C VAL A 110 2.75 -17.17 12.27
N SER A 111 2.71 -17.13 13.60
CA SER A 111 1.83 -16.25 14.36
C SER A 111 2.46 -14.92 14.80
N ASP A 112 3.78 -14.91 15.02
CA ASP A 112 4.53 -13.73 15.49
C ASP A 112 4.53 -12.60 14.43
N PRO A 113 4.03 -11.39 14.75
CA PRO A 113 3.90 -10.30 13.78
C PRO A 113 5.22 -9.84 13.16
N GLU A 114 6.27 -9.74 13.97
CA GLU A 114 7.59 -9.30 13.50
C GLU A 114 8.23 -10.33 12.56
N LYS A 115 8.06 -11.62 12.84
CA LYS A 115 8.44 -12.70 11.91
C LYS A 115 7.64 -12.62 10.61
N LYS A 116 6.32 -12.42 10.66
CA LYS A 116 5.49 -12.22 9.44
C LYS A 116 6.03 -11.08 8.59
N ARG A 117 6.31 -9.92 9.20
CA ARG A 117 6.88 -8.74 8.53
C ARG A 117 8.20 -9.06 7.85
N LYS A 118 9.13 -9.72 8.56
CA LYS A 118 10.45 -10.10 8.02
C LYS A 118 10.34 -11.09 6.87
N ILE A 119 9.48 -12.10 6.99
CA ILE A 119 9.24 -13.09 5.93
C ILE A 119 8.68 -12.40 4.68
N ILE A 120 7.63 -11.58 4.84
CA ILE A 120 6.99 -10.90 3.71
C ILE A 120 7.96 -9.93 3.03
N GLY A 121 8.64 -9.08 3.81
CA GLY A 121 9.60 -8.11 3.25
C GLY A 121 10.79 -8.79 2.57
N GLY A 122 11.38 -9.79 3.22
CA GLY A 122 12.51 -10.53 2.66
C GLY A 122 12.14 -11.31 1.40
N GLU A 123 10.98 -11.96 1.39
CA GLU A 123 10.55 -12.72 0.22
C GLU A 123 10.13 -11.83 -0.95
N PHE A 124 9.54 -10.66 -0.67
CA PHE A 124 9.24 -9.67 -1.70
C PHE A 124 10.50 -9.22 -2.43
N ILE A 125 11.58 -8.93 -1.69
CA ILE A 125 12.86 -8.57 -2.28
C ILE A 125 13.39 -9.69 -3.17
N LYS A 126 13.34 -10.95 -2.72
CA LYS A 126 13.80 -12.09 -3.54
C LYS A 126 13.00 -12.25 -4.83
N VAL A 127 11.66 -12.19 -4.75
CA VAL A 127 10.82 -12.31 -5.95
C VAL A 127 11.09 -11.15 -6.91
N PHE A 128 11.23 -9.92 -6.40
CA PHE A 128 11.55 -8.77 -7.22
C PHE A 128 12.94 -8.88 -7.86
N ASP A 129 13.95 -9.34 -7.11
CA ASP A 129 15.31 -9.59 -7.58
C ASP A 129 15.36 -10.68 -8.67
N GLU A 130 14.62 -11.78 -8.48
CA GLU A 130 14.46 -12.85 -9.47
C GLU A 130 13.85 -12.35 -10.78
N GLU A 131 12.88 -11.43 -10.73
CA GLU A 131 12.33 -10.81 -11.95
C GLU A 131 13.28 -9.78 -12.56
N ALA A 132 13.94 -8.98 -11.74
CA ALA A 132 14.91 -7.99 -12.20
C ALA A 132 16.08 -8.67 -12.93
N ALA A 133 16.57 -9.80 -12.44
CA ALA A 133 17.65 -10.57 -13.03
C ALA A 133 17.31 -11.16 -14.42
N LYS A 134 16.02 -11.28 -14.76
CA LYS A 134 15.58 -11.71 -16.11
C LYS A 134 15.61 -10.56 -17.13
N LEU A 135 15.80 -9.33 -16.67
CA LEU A 135 15.77 -8.14 -17.51
C LEU A 135 17.19 -7.71 -17.87
N GLU A 136 17.44 -7.50 -19.17
CA GLU A 136 18.71 -7.00 -19.66
C GLU A 136 18.71 -5.47 -19.82
N GLY A 137 19.83 -4.85 -19.45
CA GLY A 137 20.09 -3.42 -19.67
C GLY A 137 19.32 -2.49 -18.74
N ILE A 138 19.05 -2.92 -17.50
CA ILE A 138 18.53 -2.05 -16.45
C ILE A 138 19.71 -1.32 -15.79
N ASP A 139 19.78 -0.01 -15.97
CA ASP A 139 20.80 0.85 -15.32
C ASP A 139 20.26 1.58 -14.10
N PHE A 140 18.93 1.74 -14.01
CA PHE A 140 18.27 2.59 -13.05
C PHE A 140 17.18 1.87 -12.27
N LEU A 141 17.08 2.19 -10.99
CA LEU A 141 15.97 1.81 -10.12
C LEU A 141 15.17 3.05 -9.71
N ALA A 142 13.90 3.08 -10.09
CA ALA A 142 12.98 4.12 -9.66
C ALA A 142 12.37 3.81 -8.29
N GLN A 143 12.20 4.85 -7.47
CA GLN A 143 11.56 4.74 -6.16
C GLN A 143 10.55 5.88 -5.93
N GLY A 144 9.44 5.52 -5.30
CA GLY A 144 8.42 6.46 -4.80
C GLY A 144 8.76 7.07 -3.44
N THR A 145 10.05 7.24 -3.10
CA THR A 145 10.46 7.93 -1.87
C THR A 145 9.86 9.33 -1.86
N ILE A 146 9.33 9.78 -0.72
CA ILE A 146 8.80 11.14 -0.52
C ILE A 146 9.51 11.85 0.64
N TYR A 147 9.32 13.17 0.76
CA TYR A 147 10.06 13.98 1.72
C TYR A 147 9.86 13.57 3.18
N PRO A 148 8.64 13.19 3.63
CA PRO A 148 8.45 12.60 4.95
C PRO A 148 9.33 11.38 5.25
N ASP A 149 9.59 10.50 4.26
CA ASP A 149 10.40 9.29 4.44
C ASP A 149 11.87 9.65 4.70
N ILE A 150 12.37 10.68 4.02
CA ILE A 150 13.71 11.25 4.22
C ILE A 150 13.82 11.82 5.65
N LEU A 151 12.82 12.58 6.09
CA LEU A 151 12.79 13.15 7.43
C LEU A 151 12.71 12.07 8.53
N GLU A 152 11.94 10.99 8.33
CA GLU A 152 11.90 9.86 9.26
C GLU A 152 13.27 9.17 9.33
N SER A 153 13.93 8.99 8.18
CA SER A 153 15.25 8.36 8.10
C SER A 153 16.33 9.17 8.81
N ILE A 154 16.33 10.50 8.64
CA ILE A 154 17.25 11.41 9.35
C ILE A 154 17.01 11.32 10.86
N LYS A 155 15.75 11.39 11.32
CA LYS A 155 15.41 11.28 12.75
C LYS A 155 15.79 9.91 13.34
N ALA A 156 15.64 8.83 12.58
CA ALA A 156 16.03 7.49 13.03
C ALA A 156 17.56 7.40 13.21
N ALA A 157 18.33 7.92 12.25
CA ALA A 157 19.78 7.99 12.33
C ALA A 157 20.26 8.83 13.52
N GLU A 158 19.65 10.01 13.73
CA GLU A 158 19.95 10.89 14.87
C GLU A 158 19.62 10.24 16.23
N SER A 159 18.61 9.37 16.27
CA SER A 159 18.16 8.70 17.50
C SER A 159 18.84 7.35 17.75
N GLY A 160 19.80 6.94 16.91
CA GLY A 160 20.48 5.65 17.00
C GLY A 160 19.55 4.45 16.84
N LYS A 161 18.33 4.66 16.36
CA LYS A 161 17.38 3.59 16.04
C LYS A 161 17.71 3.02 14.67
N PRO A 162 17.41 1.73 14.41
CA PRO A 162 17.50 1.19 13.07
C PRO A 162 16.71 2.09 12.11
N VAL A 163 17.38 2.61 11.08
CA VAL A 163 16.71 3.35 10.00
C VAL A 163 15.71 2.38 9.40
N LYS A 164 14.41 2.66 9.55
CA LYS A 164 13.40 1.87 8.86
C LYS A 164 13.63 2.07 7.37
N SER A 165 14.06 1.01 6.69
CA SER A 165 14.14 1.00 5.23
C SER A 165 12.72 1.00 4.66
N HIS A 166 12.07 2.17 4.63
CA HIS A 166 10.86 2.41 3.84
C HIS A 166 11.20 2.74 2.38
N HIS A 167 12.39 2.37 1.91
CA HIS A 167 12.68 2.40 0.49
C HIS A 167 12.01 1.19 -0.15
N ASN A 168 11.14 1.46 -1.13
CA ASN A 168 10.31 0.49 -1.83
C ASN A 168 11.08 -0.73 -2.39
N VAL A 169 12.42 -0.71 -2.41
CA VAL A 169 13.28 -1.88 -2.68
C VAL A 169 14.64 -1.82 -1.94
N GLY A 170 14.71 -1.23 -0.74
CA GLY A 170 15.96 -0.94 -0.01
C GLY A 170 16.78 -2.14 0.51
N GLY A 171 16.59 -3.33 -0.06
CA GLY A 171 17.35 -4.53 0.28
C GLY A 171 17.75 -5.34 -0.95
N LEU A 172 17.79 -4.73 -2.14
CA LEU A 172 18.46 -5.35 -3.28
C LEU A 172 19.91 -5.67 -2.92
N PRO A 173 20.47 -6.78 -3.43
CA PRO A 173 21.88 -7.12 -3.21
C PRO A 173 22.80 -5.95 -3.57
N ASP A 174 23.87 -5.72 -2.80
CA ASP A 174 24.88 -4.67 -3.07
C ASP A 174 25.52 -4.81 -4.47
N GLU A 175 25.39 -5.98 -5.10
CA GLU A 175 25.88 -6.30 -6.43
C GLU A 175 25.00 -5.72 -7.56
N MET A 176 23.74 -5.35 -7.29
CA MET A 176 22.88 -4.62 -8.23
C MET A 176 23.19 -3.12 -8.18
N ALA A 177 24.30 -2.72 -8.82
CA ALA A 177 24.71 -1.32 -8.95
C ALA A 177 23.81 -0.54 -9.93
N MET A 178 22.56 -0.25 -9.54
CA MET A 178 21.64 0.64 -10.27
C MET A 178 21.66 2.06 -9.69
N GLU A 179 21.60 3.08 -10.55
CA GLU A 179 21.40 4.46 -10.11
C GLU A 179 19.93 4.71 -9.73
N LEU A 180 19.68 5.53 -8.70
CA LEU A 180 18.33 5.82 -8.25
C LEU A 180 17.66 6.94 -9.05
N VAL A 181 16.38 6.75 -9.37
CA VAL A 181 15.50 7.77 -9.96
C VAL A 181 14.33 8.04 -9.01
N GLU A 182 14.35 9.19 -8.33
CA GLU A 182 13.40 9.51 -7.27
C GLU A 182 12.69 10.86 -7.55
N PRO A 183 11.80 10.93 -8.56
CA PRO A 183 11.30 12.20 -9.09
C PRO A 183 10.35 12.94 -8.14
N VAL A 184 9.85 12.26 -7.11
CA VAL A 184 8.90 12.83 -6.13
C VAL A 184 9.48 12.98 -4.72
N LYS A 185 10.79 12.78 -4.53
CA LYS A 185 11.43 12.72 -3.20
C LYS A 185 11.33 13.97 -2.35
N LEU A 186 11.09 15.12 -2.97
CA LEU A 186 10.94 16.38 -2.26
C LEU A 186 9.48 16.73 -1.96
N LEU A 187 8.52 15.94 -2.44
CA LEU A 187 7.09 16.18 -2.24
C LEU A 187 6.58 15.63 -0.90
N TYR A 188 5.53 16.26 -0.40
CA TYR A 188 4.66 15.73 0.65
C TYR A 188 3.52 14.91 0.05
N LYS A 189 2.86 14.10 0.89
CA LYS A 189 1.84 13.13 0.45
C LYS A 189 0.66 13.77 -0.28
N ASP A 190 0.20 14.92 0.19
CA ASP A 190 -0.88 15.69 -0.43
C ASP A 190 -0.48 16.24 -1.81
N GLU A 191 0.76 16.68 -1.98
CA GLU A 191 1.29 17.14 -3.28
C GLU A 191 1.40 15.99 -4.28
N VAL A 192 1.87 14.81 -3.83
CA VAL A 192 1.91 13.59 -4.66
C VAL A 192 0.52 13.24 -5.17
N ARG A 193 -0.54 13.46 -4.37
CA ARG A 193 -1.91 13.24 -4.81
C ARG A 193 -2.33 14.20 -5.93
N VAL A 194 -2.08 15.49 -5.76
CA VAL A 194 -2.38 16.50 -6.81
C VAL A 194 -1.61 16.17 -8.10
N VAL A 195 -0.34 15.75 -7.99
CA VAL A 195 0.46 15.31 -9.13
C VAL A 195 -0.10 14.04 -9.77
N GLY A 196 -0.60 13.09 -8.99
CA GLY A 196 -1.21 11.86 -9.49
C GLY A 196 -2.48 12.11 -10.31
N GLU A 197 -3.38 12.95 -9.81
CA GLU A 197 -4.54 13.38 -10.61
C GLU A 197 -4.09 14.16 -11.86
N ALA A 198 -3.03 14.97 -11.73
CA ALA A 198 -2.48 15.71 -12.85
C ALA A 198 -1.96 14.77 -13.96
N LEU A 199 -1.42 13.63 -13.59
CA LEU A 199 -0.96 12.58 -14.51
C LEU A 199 -2.10 11.72 -15.09
N GLY A 200 -3.35 11.95 -14.67
CA GLY A 200 -4.52 11.23 -15.15
C GLY A 200 -4.78 9.90 -14.42
N LEU A 201 -4.16 9.68 -13.26
CA LEU A 201 -4.48 8.51 -12.44
C LEU A 201 -5.91 8.60 -11.89
N PRO A 202 -6.63 7.47 -11.78
CA PRO A 202 -7.97 7.47 -11.21
C PRO A 202 -7.99 8.02 -9.77
N HIS A 203 -8.97 8.87 -9.46
CA HIS A 203 -9.13 9.47 -8.13
C HIS A 203 -9.10 8.42 -7.01
N ALA A 204 -9.81 7.30 -7.19
CA ALA A 204 -9.87 6.21 -6.23
C ALA A 204 -8.49 5.54 -5.99
N MET A 205 -7.57 5.57 -6.95
CA MET A 205 -6.19 5.08 -6.76
C MET A 205 -5.33 6.10 -6.02
N VAL A 206 -5.52 7.39 -6.30
CA VAL A 206 -4.73 8.48 -5.72
C VAL A 206 -5.10 8.73 -4.25
N TYR A 207 -6.40 8.74 -3.95
CA TYR A 207 -6.94 9.04 -2.63
C TYR A 207 -7.19 7.80 -1.77
N ARG A 208 -6.77 6.62 -2.25
CA ARG A 208 -6.86 5.40 -1.45
C ARG A 208 -6.15 5.56 -0.11
N GLN A 209 -6.76 4.98 0.91
CA GLN A 209 -6.15 4.92 2.23
C GLN A 209 -4.79 4.20 2.21
N PRO A 210 -3.87 4.56 3.13
CA PRO A 210 -2.64 3.83 3.33
C PRO A 210 -2.89 2.33 3.56
N PHE A 211 -2.05 1.51 2.93
CA PHE A 211 -2.07 0.06 3.09
C PHE A 211 -0.66 -0.40 3.50
N PRO A 212 -0.53 -1.17 4.59
CA PRO A 212 0.78 -1.58 5.08
C PRO A 212 1.47 -2.48 4.05
N GLY A 213 2.81 -2.44 3.97
CA GLY A 213 3.59 -3.31 3.06
C GLY A 213 3.30 -4.81 3.24
N PRO A 214 3.20 -5.34 4.47
CA PRO A 214 2.72 -6.71 4.72
C PRO A 214 1.25 -6.99 4.36
N GLY A 215 0.51 -5.96 3.96
CA GLY A 215 -0.89 -6.01 3.57
C GLY A 215 -1.80 -6.63 4.63
N LEU A 216 -2.66 -7.55 4.19
CA LEU A 216 -3.55 -8.31 5.06
C LEU A 216 -2.79 -9.24 6.04
N GLY A 217 -1.48 -9.45 5.87
CA GLY A 217 -0.68 -10.28 6.77
C GLY A 217 -0.62 -9.77 8.21
N VAL A 218 -0.83 -8.46 8.41
CA VAL A 218 -0.93 -7.83 9.73
C VAL A 218 -2.36 -7.60 10.21
N ARG A 219 -3.35 -7.90 9.36
CA ARG A 219 -4.80 -7.80 9.67
C ARG A 219 -5.45 -9.18 9.85
N CYS A 220 -4.78 -10.23 9.43
CA CYS A 220 -5.09 -11.61 9.79
C CYS A 220 -4.21 -11.96 11.00
N LEU A 221 -4.74 -11.78 12.22
CA LEU A 221 -3.93 -11.91 13.44
C LEU A 221 -3.60 -13.37 13.69
N GLY A 222 -2.48 -13.66 14.35
CA GLY A 222 -1.99 -15.02 14.50
C GLY A 222 -1.54 -15.66 13.19
N ALA A 223 -1.61 -16.99 13.11
CA ALA A 223 -1.10 -17.76 11.97
C ALA A 223 -2.09 -17.72 10.80
N ILE A 224 -1.64 -17.27 9.62
CA ILE A 224 -2.53 -17.04 8.48
C ILE A 224 -2.98 -18.37 7.87
N THR A 225 -4.29 -18.51 7.68
CA THR A 225 -4.90 -19.61 6.92
C THR A 225 -5.61 -19.06 5.69
N ARG A 226 -5.67 -19.84 4.61
CA ARG A 226 -6.25 -19.39 3.32
C ARG A 226 -7.72 -19.01 3.44
N ASP A 227 -8.49 -19.77 4.20
CA ASP A 227 -9.91 -19.54 4.49
C ASP A 227 -10.13 -18.26 5.32
N ARG A 228 -9.35 -18.05 6.38
CA ARG A 228 -9.46 -16.83 7.20
C ARG A 228 -9.00 -15.58 6.46
N LEU A 229 -7.94 -15.70 5.65
CA LEU A 229 -7.47 -14.62 4.79
C LEU A 229 -8.51 -14.27 3.72
N HIS A 230 -9.17 -15.27 3.12
CA HIS A 230 -10.29 -15.04 2.20
C HIS A 230 -11.45 -14.33 2.90
N ALA A 231 -11.87 -14.81 4.08
CA ALA A 231 -12.93 -14.18 4.86
C ALA A 231 -12.60 -12.73 5.24
N LEU A 232 -11.37 -12.46 5.66
CA LEU A 232 -10.87 -11.10 5.90
C LEU A 232 -10.97 -10.23 4.64
N ARG A 233 -10.53 -10.73 3.49
CA ARG A 233 -10.54 -10.00 2.22
C ARG A 233 -11.96 -9.63 1.77
N GLU A 234 -12.91 -10.56 1.91
CA GLU A 234 -14.32 -10.32 1.59
C GLU A 234 -14.96 -9.33 2.56
N ALA A 235 -14.71 -9.46 3.87
CA ALA A 235 -15.22 -8.53 4.87
C ALA A 235 -14.67 -7.10 4.69
N ASP A 236 -13.38 -6.96 4.38
CA ASP A 236 -12.75 -5.66 4.09
C ASP A 236 -13.34 -5.03 2.83
N ALA A 237 -13.64 -5.82 1.79
CA ALA A 237 -14.33 -5.32 0.60
C ALA A 237 -15.72 -4.76 0.92
N ILE A 238 -16.52 -5.46 1.72
CA ILE A 238 -17.84 -4.98 2.15
C ILE A 238 -17.72 -3.67 2.95
N LEU A 239 -16.76 -3.58 3.87
CA LEU A 239 -16.51 -2.36 4.63
C LEU A 239 -16.21 -1.17 3.70
N ARG A 240 -15.30 -1.37 2.73
CA ARG A 240 -14.94 -0.33 1.75
C ARG A 240 -16.12 0.10 0.90
N GLU A 241 -16.89 -0.84 0.36
CA GLU A 241 -18.09 -0.53 -0.42
C GLU A 241 -19.11 0.30 0.37
N GLU A 242 -19.35 -0.04 1.65
CA GLU A 242 -20.31 0.72 2.47
C GLU A 242 -19.77 2.11 2.85
N PHE A 243 -18.47 2.25 3.05
CA PHE A 243 -17.81 3.54 3.29
C PHE A 243 -17.86 4.45 2.07
N ASP A 244 -17.59 3.90 0.88
CA ASP A 244 -17.69 4.61 -0.40
C ASP A 244 -19.13 5.13 -0.63
N LYS A 245 -20.15 4.28 -0.41
CA LYS A 245 -21.57 4.64 -0.60
C LYS A 245 -22.07 5.77 0.30
N CYS A 246 -21.43 6.00 1.44
CA CYS A 246 -21.85 7.02 2.40
C CYS A 246 -20.86 8.19 2.56
N GLY A 247 -19.82 8.26 1.73
CA GLY A 247 -18.82 9.32 1.74
C GLY A 247 -17.78 9.23 2.85
N LEU A 248 -17.84 8.21 3.72
CA LEU A 248 -16.84 8.02 4.79
C LEU A 248 -15.45 7.69 4.24
N ALA A 249 -15.36 7.14 3.03
CA ALA A 249 -14.08 6.84 2.39
C ALA A 249 -13.20 8.07 2.19
N GLU A 250 -13.79 9.26 2.04
CA GLU A 250 -13.07 10.53 1.87
C GLU A 250 -12.71 11.19 3.21
N SER A 251 -13.53 11.00 4.25
CA SER A 251 -13.36 11.65 5.54
C SER A 251 -12.53 10.85 6.55
N VAL A 252 -12.45 9.53 6.39
CA VAL A 252 -11.74 8.64 7.30
C VAL A 252 -10.33 8.34 6.78
N TRP A 253 -9.31 8.67 7.57
CA TRP A 253 -7.90 8.52 7.18
C TRP A 253 -7.52 7.07 6.86
N GLN A 254 -7.95 6.13 7.71
CA GLN A 254 -7.79 4.69 7.45
C GLN A 254 -8.87 3.89 8.15
N TYR A 255 -9.40 2.90 7.45
CA TYR A 255 -10.42 1.98 7.90
C TYR A 255 -10.24 0.60 7.29
N PHE A 256 -10.42 -0.46 8.08
CA PHE A 256 -10.18 -1.83 7.62
C PHE A 256 -10.85 -2.86 8.52
N ILE A 257 -10.88 -4.10 8.05
CA ILE A 257 -11.21 -5.25 8.89
C ILE A 257 -9.93 -5.92 9.39
N SER A 258 -9.95 -6.34 10.65
CA SER A 258 -9.02 -7.33 11.22
C SER A 258 -9.79 -8.58 11.62
N VAL A 259 -9.21 -9.77 11.41
CA VAL A 259 -9.81 -11.04 11.81
C VAL A 259 -8.84 -11.79 12.73
N PRO A 260 -9.18 -11.96 14.03
CA PRO A 260 -8.31 -12.62 14.99
C PRO A 260 -8.31 -14.15 14.83
N ASP A 261 -7.25 -14.78 15.34
CA ASP A 261 -7.13 -16.24 15.44
C ASP A 261 -7.95 -16.82 16.62
N MET A 262 -9.23 -16.48 16.66
CA MET A 262 -10.17 -17.02 17.63
C MET A 262 -11.55 -17.17 17.01
N LYS A 263 -12.28 -18.21 17.43
CA LYS A 263 -13.67 -18.41 17.03
C LYS A 263 -14.62 -17.92 18.12
N SER A 264 -15.76 -17.40 17.69
CA SER A 264 -16.89 -17.08 18.54
C SER A 264 -18.05 -18.01 18.20
N VAL A 265 -19.00 -18.18 19.12
CA VAL A 265 -20.21 -18.98 18.88
C VAL A 265 -21.33 -18.11 18.29
N GLY A 266 -22.15 -18.72 17.44
CA GLY A 266 -23.38 -18.17 16.88
C GLY A 266 -24.34 -19.27 16.49
N VAL A 267 -25.45 -18.89 15.83
CA VAL A 267 -26.45 -19.83 15.31
C VAL A 267 -26.62 -19.57 13.82
N ARG A 268 -26.53 -20.61 13.00
CA ARG A 268 -26.79 -20.56 11.55
C ARG A 268 -27.58 -21.80 11.16
N ASN A 269 -28.68 -21.63 10.42
CA ASN A 269 -29.59 -22.71 10.03
C ASN A 269 -30.02 -23.59 11.23
N GLU A 270 -30.42 -22.94 12.33
CA GLU A 270 -30.85 -23.58 13.59
C GLU A 270 -29.80 -24.49 14.27
N LYS A 271 -28.54 -24.44 13.81
CA LYS A 271 -27.42 -25.19 14.38
C LYS A 271 -26.38 -24.26 14.98
N ARG A 272 -25.68 -24.75 15.99
CA ARG A 272 -24.49 -24.08 16.54
C ARG A 272 -23.47 -23.88 15.41
N TYR A 273 -22.99 -22.65 15.28
CA TYR A 273 -21.98 -22.26 14.31
C TYR A 273 -20.80 -21.61 15.01
N GLU A 274 -19.58 -21.97 14.62
CA GLU A 274 -18.34 -21.41 15.14
C GLU A 274 -17.57 -20.75 14.00
N GLY A 275 -17.57 -19.42 14.00
CA GLY A 275 -16.91 -18.58 13.02
C GLY A 275 -15.99 -17.55 13.70
N TRP A 276 -15.23 -16.82 12.90
CA TRP A 276 -14.36 -15.75 13.37
C TRP A 276 -15.16 -14.46 13.57
N PRO A 277 -14.77 -13.60 14.53
CA PRO A 277 -15.24 -12.23 14.56
C PRO A 277 -14.48 -11.38 13.52
N ALA A 278 -15.15 -10.43 12.89
CA ALA A 278 -14.54 -9.33 12.15
C ALA A 278 -14.47 -8.10 13.04
N ILE A 279 -13.33 -7.42 13.06
CA ILE A 279 -13.12 -6.20 13.85
C ILE A 279 -12.97 -5.05 12.88
N ILE A 280 -13.93 -4.14 12.88
CA ILE A 280 -13.85 -2.86 12.18
C ILE A 280 -12.88 -1.96 12.94
N ARG A 281 -11.91 -1.40 12.23
CA ARG A 281 -11.07 -0.30 12.66
C ARG A 281 -11.34 0.88 11.74
N ALA A 282 -11.58 2.06 12.29
CA ALA A 282 -11.71 3.29 11.51
C ALA A 282 -11.18 4.46 12.34
N VAL A 283 -10.17 5.15 11.80
CA VAL A 283 -9.41 6.15 12.55
C VAL A 283 -9.12 7.38 11.73
N ASN A 284 -8.97 8.50 12.43
CA ASN A 284 -8.57 9.78 11.88
C ASN A 284 -7.30 10.30 12.57
N THR A 285 -6.37 10.84 11.78
CA THR A 285 -5.07 11.31 12.27
C THR A 285 -4.47 12.38 11.36
N LYS A 286 -3.60 13.23 11.92
CA LYS A 286 -2.80 14.20 11.18
C LYS A 286 -1.38 13.72 10.88
N ASP A 287 -0.82 12.86 11.74
CA ASP A 287 0.61 12.50 11.74
C ASP A 287 0.87 11.01 12.03
N ALA A 288 -0.20 10.20 12.12
CA ALA A 288 -0.18 8.80 12.56
C ALA A 288 0.44 8.56 13.95
N MET A 289 0.84 9.58 14.71
CA MET A 289 1.39 9.48 16.07
C MET A 289 0.28 9.47 17.12
N THR A 290 -0.80 10.20 16.85
CA THR A 290 -2.07 10.12 17.60
C THR A 290 -3.21 9.82 16.64
N ALA A 291 -4.26 9.14 17.09
CA ALA A 291 -5.40 8.83 16.24
C ALA A 291 -6.68 8.79 17.05
N THR A 292 -7.72 9.46 16.56
CA THR A 292 -9.08 9.39 17.09
C THR A 292 -9.87 8.32 16.36
N ILE A 293 -10.93 7.85 17.00
CA ILE A 293 -11.86 6.90 16.42
C ILE A 293 -12.91 7.65 15.61
N GLU A 294 -13.30 7.09 14.47
CA GLU A 294 -14.40 7.64 13.70
C GLU A 294 -15.74 7.33 14.34
N GLU A 295 -16.63 8.31 14.49
CA GLU A 295 -17.99 8.07 14.95
C GLU A 295 -18.87 7.58 13.79
N ILE A 296 -18.71 6.30 13.42
CA ILE A 296 -19.45 5.69 12.32
C ILE A 296 -20.94 5.66 12.68
N PRO A 297 -21.84 6.22 11.84
CA PRO A 297 -23.26 6.18 12.11
C PRO A 297 -23.77 4.74 12.30
N TYR A 298 -24.54 4.48 13.35
CA TYR A 298 -25.04 3.14 13.68
C TYR A 298 -25.77 2.45 12.51
N ALA A 299 -26.50 3.23 11.69
CA ALA A 299 -27.15 2.69 10.50
C ALA A 299 -26.15 2.09 9.49
N VAL A 300 -24.95 2.67 9.36
CA VAL A 300 -23.86 2.14 8.51
C VAL A 300 -23.29 0.87 9.16
N LEU A 301 -23.00 0.89 10.47
CA LEU A 301 -22.52 -0.28 11.22
C LEU A 301 -23.48 -1.47 11.13
N HIS A 302 -24.80 -1.23 11.20
CA HIS A 302 -25.82 -2.28 11.05
C HIS A 302 -25.80 -2.87 9.64
N ARG A 303 -25.69 -2.06 8.58
CA ARG A 303 -25.58 -2.56 7.21
C ARG A 303 -24.32 -3.39 7.01
N ILE A 304 -23.16 -2.87 7.43
CA ILE A 304 -21.89 -3.61 7.37
C ILE A 304 -22.01 -4.94 8.11
N THR A 305 -22.56 -4.92 9.33
CA THR A 305 -22.74 -6.12 10.14
C THR A 305 -23.63 -7.15 9.46
N GLN A 306 -24.76 -6.71 8.91
CA GLN A 306 -25.70 -7.57 8.20
C GLN A 306 -25.05 -8.20 6.96
N ARG A 307 -24.38 -7.39 6.14
CA ARG A 307 -23.69 -7.86 4.94
C ARG A 307 -22.57 -8.84 5.26
N ILE A 308 -21.67 -8.49 6.18
CA ILE A 308 -20.56 -9.38 6.56
C ILE A 308 -21.08 -10.73 7.09
N THR A 309 -22.06 -10.71 7.99
CA THR A 309 -22.55 -11.97 8.60
C THR A 309 -23.43 -12.81 7.66
N ALA A 310 -24.00 -12.22 6.61
CA ALA A 310 -24.79 -12.94 5.62
C ALA A 310 -23.95 -13.43 4.43
N GLU A 311 -23.04 -12.60 3.93
CA GLU A 311 -22.30 -12.81 2.68
C GLU A 311 -20.96 -13.53 2.90
N VAL A 312 -20.29 -13.31 4.05
CA VAL A 312 -18.92 -13.82 4.26
C VAL A 312 -18.93 -15.15 5.02
N GLU A 313 -18.59 -16.22 4.30
CA GLU A 313 -18.39 -17.51 4.92
C GLU A 313 -17.24 -17.49 5.95
N GLY A 314 -17.47 -18.10 7.11
CA GLY A 314 -16.48 -18.15 8.18
C GLY A 314 -16.65 -17.07 9.25
N ILE A 315 -17.35 -15.97 8.97
CA ILE A 315 -17.55 -14.87 9.93
C ILE A 315 -18.93 -14.94 10.56
N ASN A 316 -19.02 -14.74 11.87
CA ASN A 316 -20.30 -14.80 12.60
C ASN A 316 -20.53 -13.65 13.58
N ARG A 317 -19.59 -12.71 13.64
CA ARG A 317 -19.65 -11.59 14.56
C ARG A 317 -18.92 -10.40 13.96
N VAL A 318 -19.42 -9.20 14.22
CA VAL A 318 -18.76 -7.95 13.84
C VAL A 318 -18.62 -7.10 15.09
N LEU A 319 -17.43 -6.52 15.27
CA LEU A 319 -17.05 -5.68 16.39
C LEU A 319 -16.53 -4.34 15.84
N TYR A 320 -16.61 -3.28 16.64
CA TYR A 320 -15.98 -2.01 16.32
C TYR A 320 -14.96 -1.64 17.39
N ASP A 321 -13.72 -1.36 16.98
CA ASP A 321 -12.65 -0.95 17.88
C ASP A 321 -12.72 0.54 18.21
N LEU A 322 -13.06 0.83 19.47
CA LEU A 322 -13.22 2.17 20.03
C LEU A 322 -11.95 2.70 20.72
N THR A 323 -10.80 2.06 20.52
CA THR A 323 -9.56 2.38 21.24
C THR A 323 -8.73 3.44 20.50
N PRO A 324 -8.54 4.65 21.02
CA PRO A 324 -7.70 5.67 20.38
C PRO A 324 -6.20 5.33 20.50
N LYS A 325 -5.37 5.97 19.67
CA LYS A 325 -3.90 6.00 19.86
C LYS A 325 -3.55 7.25 20.67
N PRO A 326 -2.91 7.11 21.87
CA PRO A 326 -1.85 6.14 22.17
C PRO A 326 -2.23 4.88 22.98
N THR A 327 -3.49 4.70 23.40
CA THR A 327 -3.89 3.50 24.18
C THR A 327 -3.71 2.22 23.36
N GLY A 328 -4.17 2.24 22.11
CA GLY A 328 -3.89 1.21 21.11
C GLY A 328 -3.01 1.74 19.99
N THR A 329 -2.62 0.87 19.08
CA THR A 329 -2.05 1.24 17.77
C THR A 329 -3.14 1.32 16.71
N ILE A 330 -2.80 1.75 15.50
CA ILE A 330 -3.77 1.77 14.39
C ILE A 330 -4.05 0.32 13.94
N GLU A 331 -3.00 -0.45 13.62
CA GLU A 331 -3.06 -1.88 13.28
C GLU A 331 -3.12 -2.77 14.56
N TRP A 332 -3.51 -4.05 14.42
CA TRP A 332 -3.96 -4.97 15.49
C TRP A 332 -3.04 -6.18 15.76
N GLU A 333 -1.83 -6.16 15.22
CA GLU A 333 -0.95 -7.31 14.93
C GLU A 333 -0.59 -8.20 16.12
#